data_AF-A0A9W6T6Q6-F1
#
_entry.id   AF-A0A9W6T6Q6-F1
#
_cell.length_a   1.000
_cell.length_b   1.000
_cell.length_c   1.000
_cell.angle_alpha   90.00
_cell.angle_beta   90.00
_cell.angle_gamma   90.00
#
_symmetry.space_group_name_H-M   'P 1'
#
loop_
_entity.id
_entity.type
_entity.pdbx_description
1 polymer ?
#
loop_
_entity_poly.entity_id
_entity_poly.type
_entity_poly.pdbx_seq_one_letter_code
_entity_poly.pdbx_strand_id
1 'polypeptide(L)' 'MNPAVSLFTSILNPPQSAIIAIGTVEQKAIPDKSNANGFSFDQTINITGTFDHRVVDGALGGEFIKALKQIIENPLEMLL' A
#
# COMPACT_ATOMS: atom_id res chain seq x y z
N MET A 1 16.43 -0.41 -4.16
CA MET A 1 15.49 0.52 -3.48
C MET A 1 16.24 1.21 -2.36
N ASN A 2 16.12 2.54 -2.24
CA ASN A 2 16.77 3.29 -1.16
C ASN A 2 16.08 2.95 0.17
N PRO A 3 16.74 2.30 1.14
CA PRO A 3 16.13 1.91 2.40
C PRO A 3 15.74 3.09 3.29
N ALA A 4 16.04 4.33 2.90
CA ALA A 4 15.81 5.51 3.70
C ALA A 4 14.33 5.92 3.84
N VAL A 5 13.43 5.45 2.99
CA VAL A 5 12.03 5.93 2.96
C VAL A 5 11.05 4.78 3.09
N SER A 6 10.46 4.65 4.28
CA SER A 6 9.37 3.72 4.59
C SER A 6 7.99 4.35 4.50
N LEU A 7 7.89 5.68 4.58
CA LEU A 7 6.64 6.44 4.44
C LEU A 7 6.92 7.78 3.78
N PHE A 8 6.14 8.12 2.76
CA PHE A 8 6.21 9.42 2.10
C PHE A 8 4.81 9.90 1.74
N THR A 9 4.54 11.19 1.98
CA THR A 9 3.29 11.84 1.56
C THR A 9 3.60 12.70 0.35
N SER A 10 3.10 12.28 -0.80
CA SER A 10 3.29 13.00 -2.06
C SER A 10 2.44 14.27 -2.15
N ILE A 11 2.94 15.28 -2.87
CA ILE A 11 2.17 16.47 -3.23
C ILE A 11 1.62 16.27 -4.63
N LEU A 12 0.31 16.45 -4.81
CA LEU A 12 -0.34 16.35 -6.11
C LEU A 12 0.27 17.32 -7.11
N ASN A 13 0.58 16.83 -8.31
CA ASN A 13 0.82 17.66 -9.47
C ASN A 13 -0.54 17.96 -10.13
N PRO A 14 -0.92 19.23 -10.32
CA PRO A 14 -2.05 19.55 -11.19
C PRO A 14 -1.72 19.17 -12.65
N PRO A 15 -2.68 18.65 -13.44
CA PRO A 15 -4.12 18.53 -13.17
C PRO A 15 -4.56 17.19 -12.52
N GLN A 16 -3.65 16.36 -12.01
CA GLN A 16 -3.98 15.05 -11.45
C GLN A 16 -4.73 15.16 -10.10
N SER A 17 -5.65 14.22 -9.87
CA SER A 17 -6.44 14.15 -8.63
C SER A 17 -5.92 13.12 -7.62
N ALA A 18 -4.90 12.34 -7.98
CA ALA A 18 -4.29 11.36 -7.10
C ALA A 18 -2.80 11.13 -7.44
N ILE A 19 -1.99 10.85 -6.42
CA ILE A 19 -0.63 10.31 -6.56
C ILE A 19 -0.46 9.18 -5.54
N ILE A 20 0.20 8.11 -5.97
CA ILE A 20 0.59 6.99 -5.12
C ILE A 20 2.09 7.03 -4.88
N ALA A 21 2.48 7.02 -3.61
CA ALA A 21 3.85 6.88 -3.16
C ALA A 21 4.10 5.46 -2.66
N ILE A 22 5.19 4.86 -3.14
CA ILE A 22 5.59 3.48 -2.81
C ILE A 22 6.83 3.56 -1.92
N GLY A 23 6.72 3.01 -0.71
CA GLY A 23 7.83 2.90 0.22
C GLY A 23 8.79 1.77 -0.13
N THR A 24 9.83 1.63 0.70
CA THR A 24 10.75 0.49 0.62
C THR A 24 10.07 -0.78 1.13
N VAL A 25 10.37 -1.92 0.51
CA VAL A 25 10.01 -3.23 1.04
C VAL A 25 10.86 -3.55 2.27
N GLU A 26 10.20 -3.93 3.37
CA GLU A 26 10.83 -4.27 4.65
C GLU A 26 10.36 -5.65 5.11
N GLN A 27 11.27 -6.43 5.71
CA GLN A 27 10.92 -7.70 6.32
C GLN A 27 10.40 -7.45 7.75
N LYS A 28 9.15 -7.84 8.03
CA LYS A 28 8.50 -7.65 9.33
C LYS A 28 8.02 -8.98 9.91
N ALA A 29 8.10 -9.09 11.23
CA ALA A 29 7.49 -10.20 11.94
C ALA A 29 5.96 -10.01 11.94
N ILE A 30 5.23 -10.97 11.39
CA ILE A 30 3.78 -11.03 11.35
C ILE A 30 3.28 -12.17 12.25
N PRO A 31 2.15 -12.03 12.94
CA PRO A 31 1.58 -13.11 13.74
C PRO A 31 1.26 -14.33 12.89
N ASP A 32 1.73 -15.50 13.32
CA ASP A 32 1.51 -16.77 12.64
C ASP A 32 1.21 -17.84 13.69
N LYS A 33 -0.07 -18.21 13.79
CA LYS A 33 -0.56 -19.21 14.74
C LYS A 33 -0.12 -20.63 14.40
N SER A 34 0.37 -20.87 13.18
CA SER A 34 0.86 -22.17 12.74
C SER A 34 2.34 -22.37 13.08
N ASN A 35 3.07 -21.28 13.36
CA ASN A 35 4.46 -21.32 13.75
C ASN A 35 4.60 -21.54 15.27
N ALA A 36 5.53 -22.40 15.70
CA ALA A 36 5.82 -22.66 17.11
C ALA A 36 6.21 -21.40 17.90
N ASN A 37 6.82 -20.41 17.23
CA ASN A 37 7.23 -19.15 17.83
C ASN A 37 6.09 -18.10 17.85
N GLY A 38 4.93 -18.40 17.26
CA GLY A 38 3.77 -17.51 17.19
C GLY A 38 3.87 -16.36 16.17
N PHE A 39 4.97 -16.30 15.40
CA PHE A 39 5.18 -15.32 14.34
C PHE A 39 6.01 -15.91 13.19
N SER A 40 5.88 -15.31 12.01
CA SER A 40 6.71 -15.55 10.83
C SER A 40 7.22 -14.23 10.28
N PHE A 41 8.23 -14.24 9.41
CA PHE A 41 8.71 -13.02 8.75
C PHE A 41 8.15 -12.94 7.34
N ASP A 42 7.62 -11.78 6.97
CA ASP A 42 7.09 -11.53 5.64
C ASP A 42 7.57 -10.18 5.08
N GLN A 43 7.53 -10.05 3.76
CA GLN A 43 7.84 -8.81 3.05
C GLN A 43 6.63 -7.89 3.07
N THR A 44 6.80 -6.70 3.65
CA THR A 44 5.77 -5.69 3.74
C THR A 44 6.20 -4.44 2.99
N ILE A 45 5.23 -3.73 2.41
CA ILE A 45 5.45 -2.45 1.75
C ILE A 45 4.38 -1.46 2.18
N ASN A 46 4.78 -0.22 2.41
CA ASN A 46 3.83 0.86 2.66
C ASN A 46 3.50 1.55 1.34
N ILE A 47 2.21 1.74 1.09
CA ILE A 47 1.70 2.50 -0.06
C ILE A 47 0.85 3.65 0.49
N THR A 48 1.21 4.88 0.15
CA THR A 48 0.48 6.08 0.56
C THR A 48 -0.22 6.69 -0.66
N GLY A 49 -1.52 6.94 -0.55
CA GLY A 49 -2.28 7.68 -1.57
C GLY A 49 -2.57 9.11 -1.12
N THR A 50 -2.19 10.09 -1.95
CA THR A 50 -2.67 11.47 -1.83
C THR A 50 -3.82 11.67 -2.81
N PHE A 51 -4.93 12.25 -2.36
CA PHE A 51 -6.13 12.46 -3.18
C PHE A 51 -6.64 13.89 -3.06
N ASP A 52 -7.13 14.47 -4.16
CA ASP A 52 -7.83 15.74 -4.14
C ASP A 52 -9.24 15.53 -3.57
N HIS A 53 -9.43 15.95 -2.32
CA HIS A 53 -10.66 15.68 -1.58
C HIS A 53 -11.90 16.42 -2.13
N ARG A 54 -11.72 17.32 -3.10
CA ARG A 54 -12.83 17.97 -3.81
C ARG A 54 -13.51 17.03 -4.81
N VAL A 55 -12.79 15.99 -5.26
CA VAL A 55 -13.26 15.04 -6.28
C VAL A 55 -13.25 13.59 -5.81
N VAL A 56 -12.39 13.23 -4.86
CA VAL A 56 -12.33 11.89 -4.26
C VAL A 56 -12.58 12.02 -2.76
N ASP A 57 -13.68 11.46 -2.26
CA ASP A 57 -13.91 11.38 -0.82
C ASP A 57 -13.10 10.25 -0.17
N GLY A 58 -13.11 10.20 1.17
CA GLY A 58 -12.36 9.20 1.92
C GLY A 58 -12.87 7.77 1.73
N ALA A 59 -14.15 7.56 1.42
CA ALA A 59 -14.69 6.23 1.19
C ALA A 59 -14.19 5.68 -0.14
N LEU A 60 -14.32 6.46 -1.22
CA LEU A 60 -13.83 6.12 -2.56
C LEU A 60 -12.30 5.93 -2.57
N GLY A 61 -11.56 6.82 -1.90
CA GLY A 61 -10.11 6.67 -1.75
C GLY A 61 -9.72 5.40 -0.99
N GLY A 62 -10.45 5.07 0.07
CA GLY A 62 -10.25 3.82 0.83
C GLY A 62 -10.54 2.57 0.01
N GLU A 63 -11.62 2.57 -0.77
CA GLU A 63 -11.95 1.47 -1.69
C GLU A 63 -10.88 1.27 -2.75
N PHE A 64 -10.36 2.36 -3.33
CA PHE A 64 -9.25 2.30 -4.29
C PHE A 64 -8.01 1.64 -3.69
N ILE A 65 -7.58 2.06 -2.49
CA ILE A 65 -6.40 1.49 -1.82
C ILE A 65 -6.64 0.02 -1.47
N LYS A 66 -7.86 -0.35 -1.06
CA LYS A 66 -8.22 -1.74 -0.78
C LYS A 66 -8.13 -2.62 -2.04
N ALA A 67 -8.68 -2.17 -3.16
CA ALA A 67 -8.61 -2.89 -4.43
C ALA A 67 -7.15 -3.02 -4.91
N LEU A 68 -6.38 -1.93 -4.82
CA LEU A 68 -4.95 -1.95 -5.15
C LEU A 68 -4.17 -2.97 -4.31
N LYS A 69 -4.44 -3.01 -3.01
CA LYS A 69 -3.85 -4.00 -2.09
C LYS A 69 -4.16 -5.43 -2.53
N GLN A 70 -5.43 -5.74 -2.81
CA GLN A 70 -5.86 -7.08 -3.21
C GLN A 70 -5.12 -7.57 -4.45
N ILE A 71 -5.02 -6.70 -5.46
CA ILE A 71 -4.32 -7.00 -6.72
C ILE A 71 -2.81 -7.22 -6.51
N ILE A 72 -2.16 -6.38 -5.69
CA ILE A 72 -0.72 -6.50 -5.44
C ILE A 72 -0.41 -7.77 -4.62
N GLU A 73 -1.24 -8.11 -3.63
CA GLU A 73 -1.08 -9.32 -2.82
C GLU A 73 -1.47 -10.58 -3.60
N ASN A 74 -2.36 -10.48 -4.59
CA ASN A 74 -2.83 -11.59 -5.41
C ASN A 74 -2.74 -11.25 -6.91
N PRO A 75 -1.53 -11.29 -7.53
CA PRO A 75 -1.33 -10.83 -8.92
C PRO A 75 -2.21 -11.53 -9.97
N LEU A 76 -2.71 -12.74 -9.67
CA LEU A 76 -3.64 -13.46 -10.55
C LEU A 76 -4.99 -12.75 -10.70
N GLU A 77 -5.39 -11.91 -9.75
CA GLU A 77 -6.61 -11.10 -9.86
C GLU A 77 -6.52 -10.07 -11.01
N MET A 78 -5.31 -9.72 -11.50
CA MET A 78 -5.16 -8.85 -12.67
C MET A 78 -5.58 -9.48 -14.00
N LEU A 79 -5.71 -10.81 -14.04
CA LEU A 79 -5.99 -11.56 -15.27
C LEU A 79 -7.49 -11.82 -15.49
N LEU A 80 -8.34 -11.42 -14.54
CA LEU A 80 -9.80 -11.56 -14.58
C LEU A 80 -10.44 -10.29 -15.16
#